data_AF-A0A2E5EWD5-F1
#
_entry.id   AF-A0A2E5EWD5-F1
#
_cell.length_a   1.000
_cell.length_b   1.000
_cell.length_c   1.000
_cell.angle_alpha   90.00
_cell.angle_beta   90.00
_cell.angle_gamma   90.00
#
_symmetry.space_group_name_H-M   'P 1'
#
loop_
_entity.id
_entity.type
_entity.pdbx_description
1 polymer ?
#
loop_
_entity_poly.entity_id
_entity_poly.type
_entity_poly.pdbx_seq_one_letter_code
_entity_poly.pdbx_strand_id
1 'polypeptide(L)'
;MSDDEREELQKFVQFLAPSGRIRFNFAYSFGQALRRLLGEMTEKAQVLIYDFGYTKPTANFDQDRYLKQFGVSLFFSVCFPYIQYIAQQNHWQYCLTEYEQGSSQLMMLYRGIDTEKIQGVFKQQFQDDASAHMEQVMQQIQLIPKESKLFLSEMSLHLDKLSKTEQHCYGILINLSMECYRRSFTREAIQYAQTAIKRYGPMAISAYHLLGQVYQDMNELDKAEHCLKKALKVAPFLSGVYYQLSLIYGKKRQHTQFIKMTRKFFNLSSQFMIWEHLVTLGLVYLEAGKRKESKGVFNWLKNTAHEHPDVVPGYLKDKSKQILSQLFT
;
A
#
# COMPACT_ATOMS: atom_id res chain seq x y z
N MET A 1 -2.76 3.24 -32.17
CA MET A 1 -3.75 2.16 -32.07
C MET A 1 -3.52 1.21 -33.23
N SER A 2 -3.17 -0.04 -32.98
CA SER A 2 -3.01 -1.05 -34.05
C SER A 2 -4.37 -1.44 -34.65
N ASP A 3 -4.36 -2.19 -35.75
CA ASP A 3 -5.60 -2.68 -36.36
C ASP A 3 -6.35 -3.65 -35.43
N ASP A 4 -5.63 -4.58 -34.78
CA ASP A 4 -6.21 -5.49 -33.79
C ASP A 4 -6.83 -4.74 -32.60
N GLU A 5 -6.15 -3.68 -32.13
CA GLU A 5 -6.63 -2.85 -31.04
C GLU A 5 -7.91 -2.11 -31.42
N ARG A 6 -7.97 -1.62 -32.67
CA ARG A 6 -9.17 -0.96 -33.21
C ARG A 6 -10.34 -1.92 -33.32
N GLU A 7 -10.09 -3.13 -33.84
CA GLU A 7 -11.12 -4.15 -34.00
C GLU A 7 -11.70 -4.57 -32.64
N GLU A 8 -10.83 -4.79 -31.65
CA GLU A 8 -11.27 -5.13 -30.30
C GLU A 8 -12.09 -4.00 -29.67
N LEU A 9 -11.64 -2.75 -29.80
CA LEU A 9 -12.39 -1.59 -29.29
C LEU A 9 -13.78 -1.52 -29.93
N GLN A 10 -13.89 -1.79 -31.24
CA GLN A 10 -15.18 -1.81 -31.94
C GLN A 10 -16.09 -2.93 -31.40
N LYS A 11 -15.59 -4.16 -31.27
CA LYS A 11 -16.36 -5.28 -30.70
C LYS A 11 -16.80 -5.00 -29.27
N PHE A 12 -15.93 -4.39 -28.47
CA PHE A 12 -16.27 -4.00 -27.10
C PHE A 12 -17.35 -2.91 -27.06
N VAL A 13 -17.24 -1.87 -27.89
CA VAL A 13 -18.27 -0.82 -27.96
C VAL A 13 -19.61 -1.38 -28.44
N GLN A 14 -19.60 -2.34 -29.37
CA GLN A 14 -20.81 -3.06 -29.79
C GLN A 14 -21.41 -3.87 -28.64
N PHE A 15 -20.57 -4.57 -27.85
CA PHE A 15 -20.99 -5.29 -26.65
C PHE A 15 -21.66 -4.37 -25.62
N LEU A 16 -21.14 -3.15 -25.42
CA LEU A 16 -21.74 -2.18 -24.51
C LEU A 16 -23.11 -1.67 -24.97
N ALA A 17 -23.36 -1.69 -26.28
CA ALA A 17 -24.57 -1.17 -26.92
C ALA A 17 -25.04 0.18 -26.32
N PRO A 18 -24.18 1.22 -26.27
CA PRO A 18 -24.50 2.44 -25.56
C PRO A 18 -25.60 3.24 -26.25
N SER A 19 -26.56 3.75 -25.48
CA SER A 19 -27.64 4.63 -25.96
C SER A 19 -27.18 6.07 -26.21
N GLY A 20 -25.92 6.42 -25.90
CA GLY A 20 -25.37 7.76 -26.04
C GLY A 20 -23.85 7.79 -25.94
N ARG A 21 -23.27 9.00 -25.77
CA ARG A 21 -21.83 9.14 -25.59
C ARG A 21 -21.41 8.55 -24.25
N ILE A 22 -20.46 7.62 -24.29
CA ILE A 22 -19.86 7.00 -23.11
C ILE A 22 -18.37 7.35 -23.04
N ARG A 23 -17.83 7.42 -21.82
CA ARG A 23 -16.40 7.53 -21.57
C ARG A 23 -15.98 6.36 -20.70
N PHE A 24 -14.93 5.68 -21.10
CA PHE A 24 -14.39 4.53 -20.39
C PHE A 24 -12.88 4.45 -20.60
N ASN A 25 -12.21 3.76 -19.67
CA ASN A 25 -10.82 3.41 -19.84
C ASN A 25 -10.72 2.12 -20.64
N PHE A 26 -9.85 2.13 -21.64
CA PHE A 26 -9.58 0.97 -22.49
C PHE A 26 -8.07 0.79 -22.61
N ALA A 27 -7.62 -0.45 -22.44
CA ALA A 27 -6.22 -0.81 -22.59
C ALA A 27 -6.15 -2.21 -23.23
N TYR A 28 -5.76 -2.25 -24.50
CA TYR A 28 -5.66 -3.50 -25.26
C TYR A 28 -4.67 -4.49 -24.65
N SER A 29 -3.52 -4.01 -24.17
CA SER A 29 -2.52 -4.84 -23.48
C SER A 29 -3.07 -5.48 -22.21
N PHE A 30 -3.94 -4.79 -21.47
CA PHE A 30 -4.64 -5.37 -20.33
C PHE A 30 -5.59 -6.49 -20.78
N GLY A 31 -6.35 -6.26 -21.86
CA GLY A 31 -7.24 -7.29 -22.42
C GLY A 31 -6.50 -8.56 -22.80
N GLN A 32 -5.34 -8.43 -23.46
CA GLN A 32 -4.46 -9.55 -23.79
C GLN A 32 -3.94 -10.29 -22.55
N ALA A 33 -3.47 -9.54 -21.54
CA ALA A 33 -2.99 -10.13 -20.29
C ALA A 33 -4.10 -10.88 -19.54
N LEU A 34 -5.30 -10.31 -19.47
CA LEU A 34 -6.45 -10.93 -18.80
C LEU A 34 -6.89 -12.21 -19.53
N ARG A 35 -6.98 -12.21 -20.86
CA ARG A 35 -7.31 -13.42 -21.64
C ARG A 35 -6.33 -14.55 -21.36
N ARG A 36 -5.03 -14.25 -21.38
CA ARG A 36 -3.99 -15.23 -21.08
C ARG A 36 -4.15 -15.80 -19.67
N LEU A 37 -4.37 -14.93 -18.68
CA LEU A 37 -4.59 -15.33 -17.29
C LEU A 37 -5.80 -16.28 -17.17
N LEU A 38 -6.95 -15.91 -17.75
CA LEU A 38 -8.17 -16.70 -17.70
C LEU A 38 -8.05 -18.03 -18.46
N GLY A 39 -7.25 -18.08 -19.53
CA GLY A 39 -6.98 -19.28 -20.31
C GLY A 39 -6.07 -20.29 -19.61
N GLU A 40 -5.11 -19.81 -18.82
CA GLU A 40 -4.16 -20.66 -18.06
C GLU A 40 -4.75 -21.19 -16.74
N MET A 41 -5.89 -20.66 -16.28
CA MET A 41 -6.53 -21.04 -15.01
C MET A 41 -7.30 -22.37 -15.08
N THR A 42 -7.26 -23.13 -13.99
CA THR A 42 -7.91 -24.44 -13.86
C THR A 42 -9.43 -24.34 -13.76
N GLU A 43 -10.13 -25.48 -13.85
CA GLU A 43 -11.54 -25.54 -13.48
C GLU A 43 -11.75 -25.14 -12.00
N LYS A 44 -12.88 -24.48 -11.70
CA LYS A 44 -13.21 -23.93 -10.36
C LYS A 44 -12.32 -22.78 -9.88
N ALA A 45 -11.46 -22.24 -10.74
CA ALA A 45 -10.71 -21.03 -10.43
C ALA A 45 -11.63 -19.82 -10.22
N GLN A 46 -11.18 -18.90 -9.37
CA GLN A 46 -11.87 -17.65 -9.03
C GLN A 46 -10.87 -16.50 -9.11
N VAL A 47 -11.31 -15.37 -9.64
CA VAL A 47 -10.51 -14.13 -9.72
C VAL A 47 -11.31 -13.01 -9.09
N LEU A 48 -10.72 -12.33 -8.11
CA LEU A 48 -11.31 -11.16 -7.47
C LEU A 48 -10.63 -9.89 -7.99
N ILE A 49 -11.44 -8.93 -8.42
CA ILE A 49 -11.00 -7.64 -8.97
C ILE A 49 -11.72 -6.55 -8.17
N TYR A 50 -10.96 -5.67 -7.53
CA TYR A 50 -11.49 -4.64 -6.65
C TYR A 50 -11.07 -3.25 -7.12
N ASP A 51 -12.03 -2.33 -7.20
CA ASP A 51 -11.83 -0.89 -7.42
C ASP A 51 -12.21 -0.13 -6.15
N PHE A 52 -11.37 0.80 -5.72
CA PHE A 52 -11.52 1.55 -4.45
C PHE A 52 -12.37 2.82 -4.58
N GLY A 53 -13.00 3.06 -5.74
CA GLY A 53 -13.85 4.23 -5.96
C GLY A 53 -13.09 5.57 -5.95
N TYR A 54 -13.82 6.68 -5.92
CA TYR A 54 -13.22 8.01 -5.76
C TYR A 54 -13.07 8.33 -4.27
N THR A 55 -11.83 8.45 -3.78
CA THR A 55 -11.59 9.13 -2.51
C THR A 55 -11.92 10.61 -2.68
N LYS A 56 -12.77 11.18 -1.80
CA LYS A 56 -13.09 12.61 -1.82
C LYS A 56 -11.79 13.44 -1.88
N PRO A 57 -11.72 14.55 -2.64
CA PRO A 57 -10.47 15.28 -2.92
C PRO A 57 -9.76 15.91 -1.70
N THR A 58 -10.27 15.72 -0.49
CA THR A 58 -9.75 16.33 0.75
C THR A 58 -8.89 15.39 1.59
N ALA A 59 -8.69 14.14 1.19
CA ALA A 59 -7.75 13.24 1.87
C ALA A 59 -6.43 13.24 1.09
N ASN A 60 -5.32 13.63 1.74
CA ASN A 60 -3.97 13.46 1.21
C ASN A 60 -3.82 12.03 0.65
N PHE A 61 -3.71 11.95 -0.68
CA PHE A 61 -3.59 10.69 -1.40
C PHE A 61 -2.20 10.11 -1.14
N ASP A 62 -2.08 9.22 -0.16
CA ASP A 62 -0.85 8.50 0.13
C ASP A 62 -0.76 7.27 -0.78
N GLN A 63 -0.10 7.46 -1.93
CA GLN A 63 0.05 6.43 -2.98
C GLN A 63 0.73 5.15 -2.46
N ASP A 64 1.58 5.25 -1.43
CA ASP A 64 2.26 4.11 -0.80
C ASP A 64 1.30 3.24 0.05
N ARG A 65 0.15 3.78 0.45
CA ARG A 65 -0.85 3.07 1.25
C ARG A 65 -1.65 2.05 0.43
N TYR A 66 -1.83 2.33 -0.86
CA TYR A 66 -2.61 1.50 -1.79
C TYR A 66 -1.73 0.51 -2.56
N LEU A 67 -0.46 0.83 -2.83
CA LEU A 67 0.50 -0.11 -3.39
C LEU A 67 0.94 -1.14 -2.34
N LYS A 68 0.09 -2.14 -2.06
CA LYS A 68 0.47 -3.30 -1.23
C LYS A 68 0.52 -4.61 -2.03
N GLN A 69 1.75 -5.07 -2.23
CA GLN A 69 2.25 -6.40 -1.86
C GLN A 69 1.72 -7.73 -2.43
N PHE A 70 0.55 -7.80 -3.06
CA PHE A 70 0.04 -9.08 -3.59
C PHE A 70 -0.30 -9.04 -5.05
N GLY A 71 0.60 -8.52 -5.91
CA GLY A 71 0.29 -8.48 -7.35
C GLY A 71 -1.10 -7.91 -7.65
N VAL A 72 -1.58 -7.00 -6.78
CA VAL A 72 -2.81 -6.27 -7.01
C VAL A 72 -2.43 -5.26 -8.07
N SER A 73 -2.85 -5.49 -9.30
CA SER A 73 -2.87 -4.43 -10.30
C SER A 73 -3.96 -3.47 -9.88
N LEU A 74 -3.57 -2.41 -9.16
CA LEU A 74 -4.43 -1.24 -9.01
C LEU A 74 -4.56 -0.60 -10.38
N PHE A 75 -5.69 -0.82 -11.02
CA PHE A 75 -6.10 0.05 -12.11
C PHE A 75 -6.69 1.29 -11.44
N PHE A 76 -6.08 2.46 -11.66
CA PHE A 76 -6.58 3.75 -11.16
C PHE A 76 -7.92 4.18 -11.78
N SER A 77 -8.57 3.28 -12.52
CA SER A 77 -9.99 3.28 -12.82
C SER A 77 -10.27 2.00 -13.63
N VAL A 78 -11.03 1.08 -13.02
CA VAL A 78 -11.36 -0.21 -13.62
C VAL A 78 -12.57 -0.03 -14.56
N CYS A 79 -12.42 -0.43 -15.82
CA CYS A 79 -13.58 -0.57 -16.71
C CYS A 79 -14.18 -1.97 -16.53
N PHE A 80 -15.01 -2.16 -15.49
CA PHE A 80 -15.69 -3.43 -15.24
C PHE A 80 -16.47 -3.97 -16.46
N PRO A 81 -17.15 -3.14 -17.27
CA PRO A 81 -17.78 -3.63 -18.50
C PRO A 81 -16.81 -4.27 -19.49
N TYR A 82 -15.57 -3.77 -19.59
CA TYR A 82 -14.55 -4.37 -20.47
C TYR A 82 -14.06 -5.71 -19.95
N ILE A 83 -13.98 -5.86 -18.62
CA ILE A 83 -13.67 -7.15 -17.99
C ILE A 83 -14.81 -8.15 -18.21
N GLN A 84 -16.07 -7.73 -18.09
CA GLN A 84 -17.23 -8.57 -18.39
C GLN A 84 -17.19 -9.08 -19.83
N TYR A 85 -16.91 -8.18 -20.78
CA TYR A 85 -16.72 -8.52 -22.19
C TYR A 85 -15.67 -9.63 -22.35
N ILE A 86 -14.46 -9.44 -21.80
CA ILE A 86 -13.37 -10.43 -21.90
C ILE A 86 -13.75 -11.75 -21.23
N ALA A 87 -14.37 -11.71 -20.04
CA ALA A 87 -14.79 -12.90 -19.30
C ALA A 87 -15.78 -13.74 -20.11
N GLN A 88 -16.80 -13.11 -20.70
CA GLN A 88 -17.78 -13.80 -21.52
C GLN A 88 -17.16 -14.45 -22.75
N GLN A 89 -16.22 -13.76 -23.42
CA GLN A 89 -15.50 -14.32 -24.58
C GLN A 89 -14.63 -15.55 -24.22
N ASN A 90 -14.32 -15.75 -22.93
CA ASN A 90 -13.52 -16.88 -22.46
C ASN A 90 -14.35 -17.91 -21.66
N HIS A 91 -15.68 -17.84 -21.73
CA HIS A 91 -16.60 -18.73 -21.00
C HIS A 91 -16.46 -18.66 -19.47
N TRP A 92 -16.15 -17.47 -18.95
CA TRP A 92 -16.17 -17.15 -17.54
C TRP A 92 -17.46 -16.44 -17.15
N GLN A 93 -17.96 -16.76 -15.96
CA GLN A 93 -19.10 -16.11 -15.33
C GLN A 93 -18.60 -15.03 -14.36
N TYR A 94 -19.47 -14.11 -13.97
CA TYR A 94 -19.11 -13.04 -13.05
C TYR A 94 -20.22 -12.61 -12.09
N CYS A 95 -19.81 -12.08 -10.95
CA CYS A 95 -20.63 -11.28 -10.04
C CYS A 95 -19.99 -9.90 -9.89
N LEU A 96 -20.78 -8.85 -9.71
CA LEU A 96 -20.32 -7.47 -9.53
C LEU A 96 -21.20 -6.80 -8.47
N THR A 97 -20.60 -6.10 -7.50
CA THR A 97 -21.34 -5.25 -6.55
C THR A 97 -21.99 -4.08 -7.28
N GLU A 98 -23.00 -3.45 -6.71
CA GLU A 98 -23.80 -2.43 -7.42
C GLU A 98 -22.93 -1.30 -8.00
N TYR A 99 -23.17 -0.97 -9.27
CA TYR A 99 -22.36 -0.05 -10.06
C TYR A 99 -22.80 1.41 -9.81
N GLU A 100 -22.54 1.93 -8.62
CA GLU A 100 -22.68 3.36 -8.37
C GLU A 100 -21.37 4.09 -8.70
N GLN A 101 -21.48 5.19 -9.44
CA GLN A 101 -20.32 5.97 -9.86
C GLN A 101 -19.58 6.55 -8.64
N GLY A 102 -18.32 6.16 -8.47
CA GLY A 102 -17.47 6.66 -7.39
C GLY A 102 -17.46 5.81 -6.12
N SER A 103 -18.34 4.82 -6.02
CA SER A 103 -18.32 3.81 -4.94
C SER A 103 -17.24 2.76 -5.21
N SER A 104 -16.70 2.16 -4.15
CA SER A 104 -15.85 0.97 -4.28
C SER A 104 -16.65 -0.18 -4.87
N GLN A 105 -16.01 -0.99 -5.72
CA GLN A 105 -16.68 -2.08 -6.40
C GLN A 105 -15.82 -3.35 -6.40
N LEU A 106 -16.46 -4.50 -6.22
CA LEU A 106 -15.84 -5.81 -6.32
C LEU A 106 -16.47 -6.58 -7.47
N MET A 107 -15.65 -7.15 -8.33
CA MET A 107 -16.03 -8.18 -9.28
C MET A 107 -15.37 -9.51 -8.92
N MET A 108 -16.13 -10.59 -9.03
CA MET A 108 -15.59 -11.94 -9.01
C MET A 108 -15.83 -12.59 -10.37
N LEU A 109 -14.77 -13.08 -11.01
CA LEU A 109 -14.84 -13.98 -12.16
C LEU A 109 -14.72 -15.42 -11.67
N TYR A 110 -15.51 -16.33 -12.22
CA TYR A 110 -15.49 -17.75 -11.86
C TYR A 110 -15.91 -18.66 -13.02
N ARG A 111 -15.52 -19.94 -12.97
CA ARG A 111 -15.90 -20.95 -13.96
C ARG A 111 -16.04 -22.33 -13.31
N GLY A 112 -17.01 -23.13 -13.75
CA GLY A 112 -17.20 -24.51 -13.28
C GLY A 112 -17.76 -24.61 -11.86
N ILE A 113 -18.42 -23.56 -11.38
CA ILE A 113 -19.10 -23.50 -10.09
C ILE A 113 -20.55 -23.10 -10.33
N ASP A 114 -21.46 -23.66 -9.55
CA ASP A 114 -22.89 -23.34 -9.60
C ASP A 114 -23.14 -21.82 -9.44
N THR A 115 -23.79 -21.25 -10.44
CA THR A 115 -23.98 -19.80 -10.59
C THR A 115 -24.86 -19.24 -9.50
N GLU A 116 -25.97 -19.89 -9.19
CA GLU A 116 -26.92 -19.43 -8.17
C GLU A 116 -26.28 -19.44 -6.79
N LYS A 117 -25.55 -20.51 -6.47
CA LYS A 117 -24.81 -20.63 -5.21
C LYS A 117 -23.76 -19.54 -5.06
N ILE A 118 -22.96 -19.30 -6.11
CA ILE A 118 -21.94 -18.24 -6.05
C ILE A 118 -22.57 -16.86 -5.96
N GLN A 119 -23.60 -16.57 -6.76
CA GLN A 119 -24.27 -15.27 -6.74
C GLN A 119 -24.94 -15.02 -5.39
N GLY A 120 -25.57 -16.03 -4.79
CA GLY A 120 -26.17 -15.94 -3.46
C GLY A 120 -25.13 -15.62 -2.38
N VAL A 121 -24.02 -16.36 -2.34
CA VAL A 121 -22.93 -16.10 -1.39
C VAL A 121 -22.29 -14.73 -1.64
N PHE A 122 -22.02 -14.38 -2.90
CA PHE A 122 -21.42 -13.11 -3.27
C PHE A 122 -22.30 -11.94 -2.84
N LYS A 123 -23.60 -12.02 -3.12
CA LYS A 123 -24.58 -11.01 -2.73
C LYS A 123 -24.62 -10.86 -1.20
N GLN A 124 -24.74 -11.97 -0.48
CA GLN A 124 -24.78 -11.97 0.98
C GLN A 124 -23.50 -11.43 1.63
N GLN A 125 -22.33 -11.70 1.05
CA GLN A 125 -21.04 -11.31 1.65
C GLN A 125 -20.59 -9.91 1.27
N PHE A 126 -21.00 -9.42 0.09
CA PHE A 126 -20.41 -8.20 -0.49
C PHE A 126 -21.42 -7.11 -0.87
N GLN A 127 -22.74 -7.35 -0.79
CA GLN A 127 -23.72 -6.27 -0.87
C GLN A 127 -24.09 -5.68 0.49
N ASP A 128 -23.84 -6.38 1.59
CA ASP A 128 -24.00 -5.79 2.92
C ASP A 128 -22.91 -4.74 3.14
N ASP A 129 -23.34 -3.58 3.60
CA ASP A 129 -22.55 -2.38 3.91
C ASP A 129 -21.60 -2.57 5.11
N ALA A 130 -21.14 -3.81 5.35
CA ALA A 130 -20.23 -4.21 6.41
C ALA A 130 -18.93 -3.39 6.37
N SER A 131 -18.52 -2.96 5.17
CA SER A 131 -17.37 -2.06 5.02
C SER A 131 -17.65 -0.67 5.60
N ALA A 132 -18.83 -0.08 5.38
CA ALA A 132 -19.21 1.20 5.95
C ALA A 132 -19.37 1.11 7.48
N HIS A 133 -19.93 0.03 8.00
CA HIS A 133 -20.06 -0.18 9.44
C HIS A 133 -18.70 -0.25 10.15
N MET A 134 -17.77 -1.08 9.65
CA MET A 134 -16.41 -1.17 10.17
C MET A 134 -15.65 0.16 10.04
N GLU A 135 -15.85 0.88 8.93
CA GLU A 135 -15.24 2.19 8.72
C GLU A 135 -15.74 3.22 9.75
N GLN A 136 -17.06 3.30 9.97
CA GLN A 136 -17.66 4.20 10.96
C GLN A 136 -17.13 3.94 12.37
N VAL A 137 -17.01 2.66 12.76
CA VAL A 137 -16.44 2.30 14.07
C VAL A 137 -14.98 2.76 14.17
N MET A 138 -14.17 2.56 13.11
CA MET A 138 -12.78 3.02 13.11
C MET A 138 -12.66 4.54 13.14
N GLN A 139 -13.53 5.27 12.44
CA GLN A 139 -13.58 6.72 12.50
C GLN A 139 -13.89 7.21 13.92
N GLN A 140 -14.87 6.59 14.60
CA GLN A 140 -15.18 6.91 16.00
C GLN A 140 -13.98 6.69 16.92
N ILE A 141 -13.25 5.58 16.76
CA ILE A 141 -12.03 5.30 17.54
C ILE A 141 -10.94 6.34 17.29
N GLN A 142 -10.75 6.76 16.04
CA GLN A 142 -9.75 7.78 15.68
C GLN A 142 -10.09 9.17 16.23
N LEU A 143 -11.38 9.47 16.40
CA LEU A 143 -11.85 10.74 16.96
C LEU A 143 -11.68 10.82 18.48
N ILE A 144 -11.42 9.71 19.18
CA ILE A 144 -11.11 9.74 20.61
C ILE A 144 -9.89 10.66 20.83
N PRO A 145 -9.94 11.66 21.74
CA PRO A 145 -8.82 12.57 21.97
C PRO A 145 -7.50 11.83 22.24
N LYS A 146 -6.38 12.29 21.65
CA LYS A 146 -5.07 11.62 21.77
C LYS A 146 -4.60 11.51 23.21
N GLU A 147 -4.96 12.48 24.04
CA GLU A 147 -4.61 12.60 25.45
C GLU A 147 -5.58 11.84 26.37
N SER A 148 -6.61 11.17 25.82
CA SER A 148 -7.58 10.41 26.61
C SER A 148 -6.88 9.27 27.35
N LYS A 149 -6.85 9.37 28.69
CA LYS A 149 -6.39 8.28 29.57
C LYS A 149 -7.33 7.06 29.53
N LEU A 150 -8.55 7.24 29.03
CA LEU A 150 -9.58 6.22 28.89
C LEU A 150 -9.64 5.65 27.46
N PHE A 151 -8.67 5.97 26.60
CA PHE A 151 -8.66 5.55 25.19
C PHE A 151 -8.95 4.06 25.01
N LEU A 152 -8.30 3.19 25.78
CA LEU A 152 -8.48 1.74 25.63
C LEU A 152 -9.90 1.28 26.01
N SER A 153 -10.50 1.86 27.06
CA SER A 153 -11.89 1.57 27.44
C SER A 153 -12.89 2.12 26.43
N GLU A 154 -12.69 3.33 25.92
CA GLU A 154 -13.54 3.95 24.90
C GLU A 154 -13.45 3.18 23.58
N MET A 155 -12.23 2.82 23.16
CA MET A 155 -11.98 1.96 22.01
C MET A 155 -12.71 0.62 22.15
N SER A 156 -12.64 -0.04 23.32
CA SER A 156 -13.36 -1.29 23.56
C SER A 156 -14.87 -1.14 23.37
N LEU A 157 -15.46 -0.06 23.88
CA LEU A 157 -16.89 0.23 23.74
C LEU A 157 -17.31 0.37 22.27
N HIS A 158 -16.46 0.99 21.44
CA HIS A 158 -16.71 1.07 20.00
C HIS A 158 -16.56 -0.30 19.32
N LEU A 159 -15.58 -1.11 19.72
CA LEU A 159 -15.37 -2.45 19.17
C LEU A 159 -16.48 -3.43 19.53
N ASP A 160 -17.15 -3.26 20.68
CA ASP A 160 -18.29 -4.10 21.08
C ASP A 160 -19.50 -3.96 20.15
N LYS A 161 -19.54 -2.92 19.31
CA LYS A 161 -20.54 -2.75 18.24
C LYS A 161 -20.28 -3.67 17.05
N LEU A 162 -19.06 -4.18 16.90
CA LEU A 162 -18.68 -5.10 15.84
C LEU A 162 -18.90 -6.54 16.28
N SER A 163 -19.30 -7.40 15.35
CA SER A 163 -19.28 -8.84 15.54
C SER A 163 -17.87 -9.35 15.81
N LYS A 164 -17.75 -10.52 16.45
CA LYS A 164 -16.44 -11.16 16.68
C LYS A 164 -15.65 -11.36 15.39
N THR A 165 -16.32 -11.61 14.27
CA THR A 165 -15.64 -11.77 12.97
C THR A 165 -15.06 -10.44 12.48
N GLU A 166 -15.84 -9.36 12.55
CA GLU A 166 -15.43 -8.00 12.16
C GLU A 166 -14.28 -7.47 13.02
N GLN A 167 -14.31 -7.68 14.34
CA GLN A 167 -13.22 -7.29 15.25
C GLN A 167 -11.87 -7.90 14.86
N HIS A 168 -11.89 -9.08 14.24
CA HIS A 168 -10.70 -9.80 13.79
C HIS A 168 -10.42 -9.64 12.29
N CYS A 169 -11.11 -8.73 11.60
CA CYS A 169 -10.81 -8.39 10.21
C CYS A 169 -9.45 -7.70 10.11
N TYR A 170 -8.76 -7.94 8.99
CA TYR A 170 -7.42 -7.40 8.74
C TYR A 170 -7.35 -5.89 8.89
N GLY A 171 -8.30 -5.15 8.29
CA GLY A 171 -8.36 -3.70 8.35
C GLY A 171 -8.48 -3.17 9.79
N ILE A 172 -9.38 -3.76 10.58
CA ILE A 172 -9.56 -3.41 12.00
C ILE A 172 -8.28 -3.67 12.78
N LEU A 173 -7.73 -4.88 12.72
CA LEU A 173 -6.53 -5.24 13.48
C LEU A 173 -5.31 -4.35 13.15
N ILE A 174 -5.10 -4.04 11.87
CA ILE A 174 -4.00 -3.15 11.46
C ILE A 174 -4.24 -1.72 11.91
N ASN A 175 -5.47 -1.20 11.76
CA ASN A 175 -5.78 0.17 12.14
C ASN A 175 -5.72 0.36 13.67
N LEU A 176 -6.22 -0.60 14.45
CA LEU A 176 -6.10 -0.59 15.92
C LEU A 176 -4.65 -0.65 16.35
N SER A 177 -3.87 -1.57 15.77
CA SER A 177 -2.44 -1.66 16.07
C SER A 177 -1.72 -0.34 15.81
N MET A 178 -2.02 0.31 14.68
CA MET A 178 -1.43 1.59 14.29
C MET A 178 -1.85 2.71 15.23
N GLU A 179 -3.13 2.76 15.61
CA GLU A 179 -3.65 3.80 16.50
C GLU A 179 -3.10 3.66 17.92
N CYS A 180 -3.03 2.43 18.45
CA CYS A 180 -2.36 2.13 19.70
C CYS A 180 -0.88 2.54 19.66
N TYR A 181 -0.17 2.23 18.57
CA TYR A 181 1.23 2.59 18.40
C TYR A 181 1.44 4.11 18.41
N ARG A 182 0.64 4.87 17.65
CA ARG A 182 0.71 6.35 17.61
C ARG A 182 0.47 7.02 18.96
N ARG A 183 -0.29 6.36 19.83
CA ARG A 183 -0.63 6.81 21.20
C ARG A 183 0.27 6.19 22.27
N SER A 184 1.34 5.51 21.88
CA SER A 184 2.28 4.86 22.80
C SER A 184 1.69 3.72 23.66
N PHE A 185 0.53 3.17 23.28
CA PHE A 185 -0.02 1.93 23.83
C PHE A 185 0.70 0.72 23.19
N THR A 186 1.99 0.59 23.50
CA THR A 186 2.94 -0.35 22.86
C THR A 186 2.48 -1.80 23.00
N ARG A 187 1.96 -2.19 24.16
CA ARG A 187 1.53 -3.57 24.42
C ARG A 187 0.36 -3.96 23.51
N GLU A 188 -0.65 -3.11 23.43
CA GLU A 188 -1.85 -3.29 22.64
C GLU A 188 -1.53 -3.24 21.14
N ALA A 189 -0.64 -2.33 20.72
CA ALA A 189 -0.14 -2.28 19.36
C ALA A 189 0.46 -3.63 18.93
N ILE A 190 1.35 -4.20 19.76
CA ILE A 190 1.95 -5.51 19.51
C ILE A 190 0.88 -6.60 19.48
N GLN A 191 -0.06 -6.60 20.43
CA GLN A 191 -1.11 -7.61 20.51
C GLN A 191 -1.96 -7.64 19.23
N TYR A 192 -2.45 -6.48 18.75
CA TYR A 192 -3.26 -6.44 17.53
C TYR A 192 -2.48 -6.85 16.29
N ALA A 193 -1.21 -6.43 16.15
CA ALA A 193 -0.37 -6.87 15.04
C ALA A 193 -0.06 -8.38 15.08
N GLN A 194 0.20 -8.93 16.26
CA GLN A 194 0.39 -10.38 16.43
C GLN A 194 -0.86 -11.17 16.11
N THR A 195 -2.05 -10.67 16.49
CA THR A 195 -3.33 -11.26 16.11
C THR A 195 -3.52 -11.26 14.60
N ALA A 196 -3.18 -10.15 13.92
CA ALA A 196 -3.21 -10.09 12.46
C ALA A 196 -2.25 -11.10 11.82
N ILE A 197 -1.03 -11.26 12.35
CA ILE A 197 -0.07 -12.27 11.87
C ILE A 197 -0.57 -13.69 12.12
N LYS A 198 -1.14 -13.97 13.29
CA LYS A 198 -1.69 -15.30 13.60
C LYS A 198 -2.82 -15.69 12.65
N ARG A 199 -3.66 -14.73 12.27
CA ARG A 199 -4.85 -14.97 11.44
C ARG A 199 -4.56 -14.98 9.94
N TYR A 200 -3.69 -14.09 9.47
CA TYR A 200 -3.41 -13.89 8.05
C TYR A 200 -2.02 -14.39 7.62
N GLY A 201 -1.23 -14.91 8.56
CA GLY A 201 0.04 -15.58 8.30
C GLY A 201 1.06 -14.67 7.61
N PRO A 202 1.84 -15.21 6.65
CA PRO A 202 2.79 -14.42 5.87
C PRO A 202 2.15 -13.24 5.14
N MET A 203 0.83 -13.29 4.90
CA MET A 203 0.10 -12.22 4.20
C MET A 203 -0.12 -10.97 5.07
N ALA A 204 0.19 -11.04 6.36
CA ALA A 204 -0.03 -9.99 7.32
C ALA A 204 1.05 -8.89 7.31
N ILE A 205 1.40 -8.34 6.16
CA ILE A 205 2.63 -7.56 6.10
C ILE A 205 2.55 -6.20 6.75
N SER A 206 1.41 -5.51 6.66
CA SER A 206 1.23 -4.28 7.42
C SER A 206 1.50 -4.51 8.91
N ALA A 207 1.15 -5.69 9.44
CA ALA A 207 1.46 -6.06 10.83
C ALA A 207 2.94 -6.34 11.05
N TYR A 208 3.62 -7.05 10.14
CA TYR A 208 5.07 -7.24 10.23
C TYR A 208 5.83 -5.90 10.15
N HIS A 209 5.41 -4.99 9.28
CA HIS A 209 5.98 -3.65 9.18
C HIS A 209 5.78 -2.87 10.47
N LEU A 210 4.55 -2.87 10.99
CA LEU A 210 4.20 -2.16 12.22
C LEU A 210 4.90 -2.72 13.46
N LEU A 211 4.98 -4.04 13.63
CA LEU A 211 5.83 -4.66 14.66
C LEU A 211 7.29 -4.25 14.51
N GLY A 212 7.78 -4.14 13.27
CA GLY A 212 9.10 -3.61 12.97
C GLY A 212 9.32 -2.23 13.57
N GLN A 213 8.38 -1.31 13.34
CA GLN A 213 8.42 0.05 13.88
C GLN A 213 8.32 0.05 15.41
N VAL A 214 7.38 -0.70 15.97
CA VAL A 214 7.18 -0.78 17.43
C VAL A 214 8.44 -1.32 18.12
N TYR A 215 9.02 -2.43 17.63
CA TYR A 215 10.25 -2.97 18.18
C TYR A 215 11.46 -2.05 17.97
N GLN A 216 11.50 -1.29 16.87
CA GLN A 216 12.55 -0.29 16.65
C GLN A 216 12.51 0.83 17.70
N ASP A 217 11.31 1.26 18.12
CA ASP A 217 11.13 2.30 19.13
C ASP A 217 11.40 1.77 20.55
N MET A 218 11.11 0.49 20.78
CA MET A 218 11.56 -0.23 21.99
C MET A 218 13.08 -0.52 22.01
N ASN A 219 13.82 -0.11 20.97
CA ASN A 219 15.23 -0.42 20.77
C ASN A 219 15.54 -1.93 20.69
N GLU A 220 14.55 -2.78 20.40
CA GLU A 220 14.70 -4.21 20.14
C GLU A 220 15.04 -4.45 18.65
N LEU A 221 16.19 -3.95 18.24
CA LEU A 221 16.57 -3.78 16.84
C LEU A 221 16.65 -5.10 16.05
N ASP A 222 16.95 -6.24 16.70
CA ASP A 222 16.98 -7.55 16.06
C ASP A 222 15.56 -8.10 15.78
N LYS A 223 14.62 -7.90 16.71
CA LYS A 223 13.21 -8.28 16.48
C LYS A 223 12.59 -7.39 15.41
N ALA A 224 12.90 -6.10 15.43
CA ALA A 224 12.48 -5.16 14.41
C ALA A 224 12.94 -5.59 13.01
N GLU A 225 14.24 -5.86 12.86
CA GLU A 225 14.83 -6.35 11.61
C GLU A 225 14.19 -7.66 11.14
N HIS A 226 13.96 -8.61 12.07
CA HIS A 226 13.32 -9.88 11.75
C HIS A 226 11.92 -9.67 11.15
N CYS A 227 11.08 -8.83 11.78
CA CYS A 227 9.73 -8.54 11.31
C CYS A 227 9.75 -7.87 9.94
N LEU A 228 10.60 -6.86 9.73
CA LEU A 228 10.71 -6.17 8.45
C LEU A 228 11.26 -7.08 7.33
N LYS A 229 12.16 -8.00 7.65
CA LYS A 229 12.60 -9.03 6.67
C LYS A 229 11.47 -9.99 6.31
N LYS A 230 10.58 -10.35 7.24
CA LYS A 230 9.37 -11.15 6.94
C LYS A 230 8.43 -10.38 6.01
N ALA A 231 8.24 -9.08 6.24
CA ALA A 231 7.51 -8.20 5.33
C ALA A 231 8.09 -8.22 3.90
N LEU A 232 9.42 -8.05 3.77
CA LEU A 232 10.08 -8.01 2.46
C LEU A 232 10.15 -9.36 1.74
N LYS A 233 10.09 -10.49 2.46
CA LYS A 233 9.98 -11.81 1.82
C LYS A 233 8.73 -11.94 0.97
N VAL A 234 7.67 -11.20 1.32
CA VAL A 234 6.39 -11.27 0.63
C VAL A 234 6.19 -10.09 -0.33
N ALA A 235 6.65 -8.88 0.02
CA ALA A 235 6.77 -7.76 -0.94
C ALA A 235 8.19 -7.23 -0.96
N PRO A 236 8.96 -7.62 -1.98
CA PRO A 236 10.31 -7.10 -2.15
C PRO A 236 10.35 -5.63 -2.59
N PHE A 237 9.22 -5.01 -2.93
CA PHE A 237 9.14 -3.64 -3.49
C PHE A 237 8.57 -2.58 -2.53
N LEU A 238 8.37 -2.91 -1.24
CA LEU A 238 7.91 -1.93 -0.25
C LEU A 238 9.03 -0.94 0.13
N SER A 239 9.05 0.22 -0.51
CA SER A 239 9.98 1.32 -0.24
C SER A 239 10.05 1.66 1.25
N GLY A 240 8.90 1.86 1.90
CA GLY A 240 8.81 2.22 3.32
C GLY A 240 9.48 1.21 4.27
N VAL A 241 9.47 -0.08 3.93
CA VAL A 241 10.14 -1.11 4.76
C VAL A 241 11.66 -1.04 4.63
N TYR A 242 12.19 -0.71 3.45
CA TYR A 242 13.62 -0.45 3.27
C TYR A 242 14.08 0.79 4.02
N TYR A 243 13.25 1.84 4.05
CA TYR A 243 13.51 3.00 4.89
C TYR A 243 13.59 2.60 6.38
N GLN A 244 12.63 1.85 6.92
CA GLN A 244 12.71 1.42 8.33
C GLN A 244 13.94 0.55 8.62
N LEU A 245 14.26 -0.41 7.74
CA LEU A 245 15.49 -1.21 7.89
C LEU A 245 16.76 -0.35 7.86
N SER A 246 16.80 0.70 7.03
CA SER A 246 17.94 1.62 7.02
C SER A 246 18.10 2.33 8.37
N LEU A 247 17.00 2.79 8.99
CA LEU A 247 17.05 3.42 10.32
C LEU A 247 17.58 2.45 11.38
N ILE A 248 17.13 1.19 11.34
CA ILE A 248 17.62 0.13 12.23
C ILE A 248 19.13 -0.09 12.04
N TYR A 249 19.60 -0.23 10.80
CA TYR A 249 21.03 -0.41 10.54
C TYR A 249 21.85 0.82 10.91
N GLY A 250 21.29 2.02 10.81
CA GLY A 250 21.87 3.25 11.33
C GLY A 250 22.05 3.20 12.84
N LYS A 251 21.00 2.83 13.59
CA LYS A 251 21.07 2.64 15.06
C LYS A 251 22.10 1.55 15.45
N LYS A 252 22.23 0.48 14.65
CA LYS A 252 23.24 -0.57 14.85
C LYS A 252 24.66 -0.18 14.39
N ARG A 253 24.86 1.03 13.83
CA ARG A 253 26.12 1.46 13.18
C ARG A 253 26.63 0.51 12.08
N GLN A 254 25.72 -0.19 11.40
CA GLN A 254 26.03 -1.10 10.31
C GLN A 254 26.01 -0.35 8.98
N HIS A 255 27.06 0.43 8.70
CA HIS A 255 27.11 1.38 7.58
C HIS A 255 26.84 0.73 6.21
N THR A 256 27.41 -0.45 5.95
CA THR A 256 27.20 -1.17 4.68
C THR A 256 25.73 -1.52 4.44
N GLN A 257 25.02 -1.99 5.48
CA GLN A 257 23.61 -2.34 5.36
C GLN A 257 22.73 -1.09 5.30
N PHE A 258 23.05 -0.04 6.07
CA PHE A 258 22.39 1.26 5.98
C PHE A 258 22.39 1.76 4.53
N ILE A 259 23.57 1.83 3.91
CA ILE A 259 23.73 2.32 2.53
C ILE A 259 22.92 1.45 1.56
N LYS A 260 22.98 0.13 1.73
CA LYS A 260 22.26 -0.83 0.86
C LYS A 260 20.75 -0.63 0.93
N MET A 261 20.18 -0.50 2.13
CA MET A 261 18.73 -0.32 2.31
C MET A 261 18.27 1.06 1.85
N THR A 262 19.04 2.10 2.15
CA THR A 262 18.77 3.48 1.71
C THR A 262 18.71 3.59 0.19
N ARG A 263 19.66 2.97 -0.53
CA ARG A 263 19.65 2.93 -2.00
C ARG A 263 18.41 2.21 -2.54
N LYS A 264 18.01 1.10 -1.91
CA LYS A 264 16.77 0.40 -2.30
C LYS A 264 15.53 1.26 -2.07
N PHE A 265 15.46 1.98 -0.96
CA PHE A 265 14.39 2.92 -0.67
C PHE A 265 14.25 3.96 -1.78
N PHE A 266 15.33 4.70 -2.09
CA PHE A 266 15.31 5.74 -3.13
C PHE A 266 15.03 5.21 -4.54
N ASN A 267 15.50 4.00 -4.86
CA ASN A 267 15.21 3.38 -6.17
C ASN A 267 13.75 2.97 -6.33
N LEU A 268 13.02 2.74 -5.23
CA LEU A 268 11.64 2.27 -5.25
C LEU A 268 10.63 3.39 -4.95
N SER A 269 11.06 4.45 -4.27
CA SER A 269 10.24 5.64 -4.01
C SER A 269 10.14 6.48 -5.29
N SER A 270 8.99 6.50 -5.96
CA SER A 270 8.79 7.26 -7.20
C SER A 270 8.46 8.74 -6.97
N GLN A 271 8.06 9.16 -5.76
CA GLN A 271 7.53 10.51 -5.52
C GLN A 271 7.87 11.17 -4.18
N PHE A 272 8.52 10.48 -3.23
CA PHE A 272 8.75 11.00 -1.88
C PHE A 272 10.23 11.00 -1.50
N MET A 273 10.81 12.21 -1.30
CA MET A 273 12.19 12.39 -0.87
C MET A 273 12.24 12.83 0.60
N ILE A 274 12.89 12.01 1.44
CA ILE A 274 13.17 12.36 2.84
C ILE A 274 14.55 13.01 2.89
N TRP A 275 14.59 14.33 2.86
CA TRP A 275 15.83 15.10 2.75
C TRP A 275 16.83 14.81 3.88
N GLU A 276 16.33 14.69 5.11
CA GLU A 276 17.12 14.36 6.29
C GLU A 276 17.80 13.00 6.13
N HIS A 277 17.12 12.04 5.50
CA HIS A 277 17.65 10.72 5.24
C HIS A 277 18.78 10.75 4.20
N LEU A 278 18.68 11.64 3.21
CA LEU A 278 19.74 11.87 2.24
C LEU A 278 20.98 12.53 2.87
N VAL A 279 20.79 13.46 3.80
CA VAL A 279 21.89 14.01 4.61
C VAL A 279 22.54 12.92 5.46
N THR A 280 21.75 12.08 6.13
CA THR A 280 22.28 10.94 6.90
C THR A 280 23.08 10.00 6.01
N LEU A 281 22.64 9.72 4.78
CA LEU A 281 23.42 8.94 3.82
C LEU A 281 24.78 9.58 3.50
N GLY A 282 24.82 10.89 3.27
CA GLY A 282 26.07 11.62 3.06
C GLY A 282 27.03 11.50 4.25
N LEU A 283 26.52 11.62 5.48
CA LEU A 283 27.31 11.47 6.71
C LEU A 283 27.79 10.03 6.93
N VAL A 284 26.92 9.03 6.72
CA VAL A 284 27.30 7.61 6.84
C VAL A 284 28.34 7.22 5.79
N TYR A 285 28.32 7.81 4.59
CA TYR A 285 29.39 7.62 3.62
C TYR A 285 30.74 8.15 4.13
N LEU A 286 30.78 9.28 4.85
CA LEU A 286 32.01 9.77 5.48
C LEU A 286 32.51 8.81 6.56
N GLU A 287 31.63 8.38 7.46
CA GLU A 287 31.98 7.45 8.53
C GLU A 287 32.44 6.09 7.99
N ALA A 288 31.94 5.69 6.82
CA ALA A 288 32.38 4.48 6.11
C ALA A 288 33.65 4.67 5.26
N GLY A 289 34.30 5.84 5.29
CA GLY A 289 35.50 6.15 4.48
C GLY A 289 35.22 6.40 2.99
N LYS A 290 33.95 6.41 2.56
CA LYS A 290 33.50 6.61 1.17
C LYS A 290 33.41 8.09 0.83
N ARG A 291 34.55 8.77 0.87
CA ARG A 291 34.65 10.24 0.76
C ARG A 291 34.14 10.76 -0.59
N LYS A 292 34.39 10.05 -1.70
CA LYS A 292 33.94 10.48 -3.03
C LYS A 292 32.41 10.48 -3.14
N GLU A 293 31.77 9.41 -2.68
CA GLU A 293 30.31 9.25 -2.69
C GLU A 293 29.64 10.27 -1.78
N SER A 294 30.20 10.50 -0.58
CA SER A 294 29.69 11.54 0.31
C SER A 294 29.75 12.93 -0.32
N LYS A 295 30.90 13.30 -0.90
CA LYS A 295 31.06 14.59 -1.62
C LYS A 295 30.03 14.73 -2.74
N GLY A 296 29.73 13.63 -3.45
CA GLY A 296 28.69 13.58 -4.47
C GLY A 296 27.30 13.93 -3.92
N VAL A 297 26.90 13.32 -2.79
CA VAL A 297 25.60 13.59 -2.13
C VAL A 297 25.47 15.06 -1.74
N PHE A 298 26.47 15.64 -1.08
CA PHE A 298 26.41 17.02 -0.63
C PHE A 298 26.52 18.04 -1.77
N ASN A 299 27.27 17.72 -2.84
CA ASN A 299 27.27 18.55 -4.05
C ASN A 299 25.90 18.53 -4.74
N TRP A 300 25.28 17.35 -4.86
CA TRP A 300 23.94 17.23 -5.43
C TRP A 300 22.93 18.04 -4.61
N LEU A 301 22.89 17.87 -3.27
CA LEU A 301 22.02 18.66 -2.40
C LEU A 301 22.22 20.17 -2.55
N LYS A 302 23.48 20.63 -2.56
CA LYS A 302 23.82 22.06 -2.74
C LYS A 302 23.36 22.59 -4.10
N ASN A 303 23.58 21.84 -5.17
CA ASN A 303 23.24 22.25 -6.53
C ASN A 303 21.71 22.26 -6.74
N THR A 304 21.01 21.20 -6.33
CA THR A 304 19.54 21.14 -6.37
C THR A 304 18.91 22.28 -5.56
N ALA A 305 19.45 22.60 -4.37
CA ALA A 305 18.96 23.72 -3.57
C ALA A 305 19.30 25.11 -4.15
N HIS A 306 20.25 25.17 -5.09
CA HIS A 306 20.53 26.39 -5.86
C HIS A 306 19.59 26.52 -7.06
N GLU A 307 19.36 25.43 -7.79
CA GLU A 307 18.52 25.38 -8.99
C GLU A 307 17.02 25.42 -8.66
N HIS A 308 16.61 24.81 -7.54
CA HIS A 308 15.22 24.65 -7.12
C HIS A 308 15.05 25.03 -5.64
N PRO A 309 15.20 26.32 -5.27
CA PRO A 309 15.16 26.79 -3.88
C PRO A 309 13.81 26.56 -3.19
N ASP A 310 12.72 26.47 -3.95
CA ASP A 310 11.37 26.23 -3.42
C ASP A 310 11.11 24.75 -3.08
N VAL A 311 11.95 23.85 -3.58
CA VAL A 311 11.80 22.39 -3.42
C VAL A 311 12.67 21.86 -2.28
N VAL A 312 13.87 22.43 -2.11
CA VAL A 312 14.82 22.00 -1.10
C VAL A 312 14.80 22.94 0.11
N PRO A 313 14.54 22.45 1.33
CA PRO A 313 14.61 23.28 2.52
C PRO A 313 15.91 24.08 2.62
N GLY A 314 15.83 25.40 2.77
CA GLY A 314 16.98 26.31 2.69
C GLY A 314 18.11 25.96 3.67
N TYR A 315 17.78 25.47 4.86
CA TYR A 315 18.76 25.05 5.87
C TYR A 315 19.71 23.94 5.37
N LEU A 316 19.27 23.10 4.41
CA LEU A 316 20.07 22.02 3.84
C LEU A 316 21.15 22.53 2.90
N LYS A 317 20.91 23.67 2.23
CA LYS A 317 21.91 24.33 1.38
C LYS A 317 23.10 24.78 2.21
N ASP A 318 22.84 25.44 3.33
CA ASP A 318 23.88 25.95 4.23
C ASP A 318 24.62 24.82 4.91
N LYS A 319 23.89 23.81 5.41
CA LYS A 319 24.48 22.59 5.98
C LYS A 319 25.39 21.87 4.98
N SER A 320 24.96 21.73 3.73
CA SER A 320 25.76 21.09 2.68
C SER A 320 27.03 21.89 2.35
N LYS A 321 26.95 23.22 2.28
CA LYS A 321 28.13 24.09 2.08
C LYS A 321 29.13 23.94 3.21
N GLN A 322 28.66 23.99 4.47
CA GLN A 322 29.50 23.86 5.65
C GLN A 322 30.26 22.52 5.67
N ILE A 323 29.54 21.43 5.44
CA ILE A 323 30.13 20.08 5.35
C ILE A 323 31.17 20.01 4.23
N LEU A 324 30.86 20.54 3.05
CA LEU A 324 31.78 20.56 1.91
C LEU A 324 33.07 21.35 2.21
N SER A 325 32.98 22.50 2.86
CA SER A 325 34.15 23.33 3.20
C SER A 325 35.00 22.74 4.33
N GLN A 326 34.37 22.11 5.32
CA GLN A 326 35.06 21.59 6.50
C GLN A 326 35.69 20.21 6.28
N LEU A 327 35.08 19.37 5.44
CA LEU A 327 35.42 17.94 5.38
C LEU A 327 35.97 17.49 4.03
N PHE A 328 36.01 18.35 3.01
CA PHE A 328 36.48 18.00 1.66
C PHE A 328 37.43 19.03 1.03
N THR A 329 37.99 19.90 1.85
CA THR A 329 39.15 20.75 1.55
C THR A 329 40.43 19.94 1.45
#